data_AF-A0A1A2NL29-F1
#
_entry.id   AF-A0A1A2NL29-F1
#
_cell.length_a   1.000
_cell.length_b   1.000
_cell.length_c   1.000
_cell.angle_alpha   90.00
_cell.angle_beta   90.00
_cell.angle_gamma   90.00
#
_symmetry.space_group_name_H-M   'P 1'
#
loop_
_entity.id
_entity.type
_entity.pdbx_description
1 polymer ?
#
loop_
_entity_poly.entity_id
_entity_poly.type
_entity_poly.pdbx_seq_one_letter_code
_entity_poly.pdbx_strand_id
1 'polypeptide(L)' 'MASSTDVRPKITLACEVCKHRNYITKKNRRNDPDRMELKKF' A
#
# COMPACT_ATOMS: atom_id res chain seq x y z
N MET A 1 -20.88 2.26 9.56
CA MET A 1 -20.97 1.58 8.25
C MET A 1 -19.55 1.39 7.72
N ALA A 2 -18.84 0.32 8.12
CA ALA A 2 -17.50 0.05 7.60
C ALA A 2 -17.65 -0.53 6.19
N SER A 3 -17.31 0.29 5.19
CA SER A 3 -17.39 -0.09 3.79
C SER A 3 -16.54 -1.34 3.52
N SER A 4 -17.06 -2.31 2.78
CA SER A 4 -16.34 -3.55 2.43
C SER A 4 -15.00 -3.33 1.70
N THR A 5 -14.70 -2.08 1.32
CA THR A 5 -13.43 -1.59 0.78
C THR A 5 -12.29 -1.47 1.80
N ASP A 6 -12.57 -1.49 3.11
CA ASP A 6 -11.57 -1.29 4.17
C ASP A 6 -10.60 -2.48 4.35
N VAL A 7 -10.97 -3.67 3.89
CA VAL A 7 -10.15 -4.89 4.04
C VAL A 7 -8.97 -4.87 3.08
N ARG A 8 -9.19 -4.45 1.82
CA ARG A 8 -8.17 -4.47 0.78
C ARG A 8 -7.98 -3.10 0.10
N PRO A 9 -7.47 -2.09 0.82
CA PRO A 9 -7.26 -0.76 0.26
C PRO A 9 -6.23 -0.77 -0.87
N LYS A 10 -6.42 0.14 -1.83
CA LYS A 10 -5.36 0.52 -2.78
C LYS A 10 -4.35 1.38 -2.02
N ILE A 11 -3.08 0.98 -2.03
CA ILE A 11 -1.95 1.71 -1.45
C ILE A 11 -1.02 2.21 -2.56
N THR A 12 -0.48 3.40 -2.37
CA THR A 12 0.58 3.97 -3.20
C THR A 12 1.91 3.78 -2.52
N LEU A 13 2.85 3.11 -3.20
CA LEU A 13 4.23 3.01 -2.71
C LEU A 13 5.00 4.25 -3.17
N ALA A 14 5.79 4.79 -2.26
CA ALA A 14 6.71 5.87 -2.54
C ALA A 14 8.13 5.31 -2.64
N CYS A 15 8.86 5.72 -3.67
CA CYS A 15 10.29 5.51 -3.80
C CYS A 15 11.01 6.35 -2.73
N GLU A 16 11.88 5.76 -1.92
CA GLU A 16 12.59 6.50 -0.86
C GLU A 16 13.68 7.43 -1.42
N VAL A 17 14.31 7.04 -2.52
CA VAL A 17 15.38 7.81 -3.18
C VAL A 17 14.80 8.96 -3.99
N CYS A 18 13.87 8.63 -4.88
CA CYS A 18 13.33 9.55 -5.87
C CYS A 18 12.04 10.25 -5.43
N LYS A 19 11.43 9.86 -4.30
CA LYS A 19 10.15 10.41 -3.75
C LYS A 19 8.96 10.33 -4.71
N HIS A 20 9.08 9.59 -5.81
CA HIS A 20 7.99 9.37 -6.76
C HIS A 20 7.03 8.31 -6.25
N ARG A 21 5.73 8.52 -6.51
CA ARG A 21 4.63 7.62 -6.12
C ARG A 21 4.08 6.89 -7.33
N ASN A 22 4.90 6.02 -7.92
CA ASN A 22 4.61 5.40 -9.22
C ASN A 22 3.93 4.02 -9.13
N TYR A 23 3.85 3.43 -7.94
CA TYR A 23 3.32 2.08 -7.78
C TYR A 23 2.03 2.08 -6.98
N ILE A 24 0.93 1.68 -7.63
CA ILE A 24 -0.37 1.44 -6.99
C ILE A 24 -0.54 -0.07 -6.82
N THR A 25 -0.66 -0.53 -5.58
CA THR A 25 -0.92 -1.94 -5.28
C THR A 25 -2.10 -2.07 -4.32
N LYS A 26 -2.60 -3.29 -4.09
CA LYS A 26 -3.69 -3.55 -3.14
C LYS A 26 -3.12 -4.33 -1.97
N LYS A 27 -3.08 -3.75 -0.77
CA LYS A 27 -2.69 -4.49 0.44
C LYS A 27 -3.92 -4.98 1.20
N ASN A 28 -3.81 -6.13 1.86
CA ASN A 28 -4.82 -6.57 2.80
C ASN A 28 -4.46 -6.02 4.20
N ARG A 29 -5.25 -5.07 4.71
CA ARG A 29 -4.97 -4.40 5.99
C ARG A 29 -5.13 -5.35 7.20
N ARG A 30 -5.86 -6.45 7.05
CA ARG A 30 -6.08 -7.43 8.14
C ARG A 30 -4.88 -8.35 8.35
N ASN A 31 -4.22 -8.76 7.27
CA ASN A 31 -3.06 -9.65 7.34
C ASN A 31 -1.78 -8.86 7.61
N ASP A 32 -1.65 -7.68 6.99
CA ASP A 32 -0.47 -6.83 7.05
C ASP A 32 -0.86 -5.42 7.55
N PRO A 33 -1.07 -5.26 8.88
CA PRO A 33 -1.43 -3.97 9.45
C PRO A 33 -0.31 -2.93 9.26
N ASP A 34 0.95 -3.38 9.30
CA ASP A 34 2.14 -2.54 9.24
C ASP A 34 2.38 -1.88 7.86
N ARG A 35 3.32 -0.94 7.83
CA ARG A 35 3.73 -0.25 6.61
C ARG A 35 4.53 -1.21 5.73
N MET A 36 4.06 -1.45 4.51
CA MET A 36 4.68 -2.38 3.58
C MET A 36 5.87 -1.70 2.88
N GLU A 37 7.07 -2.27 3.05
CA GLU A 37 8.30 -1.85 2.39
C GLU A 37 8.70 -2.89 1.34
N LEU A 38 8.82 -2.48 0.09
CA LEU A 38 9.17 -3.36 -1.02
C LEU A 38 10.35 -2.77 -1.79
N LYS A 39 11.38 -3.58 -2.03
CA LYS A 39 12.45 -3.24 -2.97
C LYS A 39 11.91 -3.41 -4.39
N LYS A 40 11.42 -2.31 -4.96
CA LYS A 40 11.05 -2.17 -6.37
C LYS A 40 12.21 -1.50 -7.13
N PHE A 41 12.24 -1.70 -8.45
CA PHE A 41 13.25 -1.14 -9.35
C PHE A 41 13.27 0.39 -9.31
#